data_AF-A0A4U2Q4P1-F1
#
_entry.id   AF-A0A4U2Q4P1-F1
#
_cell.length_a   1.000
_cell.length_b   1.000
_cell.length_c   1.000
_cell.angle_alpha   90.00
_cell.angle_beta   90.00
_cell.angle_gamma   90.00
#
_symmetry.space_group_name_H-M   'P 1'
#
loop_
_entity.id
_entity.type
_entity.pdbx_description
1 polymer ?
#
loop_
_entity_poly.entity_id
_entity_poly.type
_entity_poly.pdbx_seq_one_letter_code
_entity_poly.pdbx_strand_id
1 'polypeptide(L)'
;MNIAFEQLLIEFEIKPTAVIFIDLMKFHLKTVERMNEFANRMLNEDSPFSLIVKMWKEDVDAHSYTDKADFVYDYYRDKKAAFERLFQEPAHDWKMDRYETDDPERIYDTYLEQGKYSHMTEVAMFA
;
A
#
# COMPACT_ATOMS: atom_id res chain seq x y z
N MET A 1 -7.46 18.05 4.34
CA MET A 1 -7.18 17.38 3.05
C MET A 1 -6.34 18.35 2.24
N ASN A 2 -5.27 17.88 1.58
CA ASN A 2 -4.32 18.74 0.88
C ASN A 2 -4.97 19.23 -0.43
N ILE A 3 -4.99 20.55 -0.66
CA ILE A 3 -5.56 21.19 -1.87
C ILE A 3 -4.99 20.57 -3.15
N ALA A 4 -3.69 20.24 -3.16
CA ALA A 4 -3.04 19.62 -4.31
C ALA A 4 -3.60 18.22 -4.62
N PHE A 5 -3.93 17.44 -3.58
CA PHE A 5 -4.51 16.12 -3.76
C PHE A 5 -5.93 16.19 -4.31
N GLU A 6 -6.75 17.13 -3.84
CA GLU A 6 -8.11 17.34 -4.38
C GLU A 6 -8.07 17.76 -5.85
N GLN A 7 -7.11 18.59 -6.23
CA GLN A 7 -6.89 18.98 -7.62
C GLN A 7 -6.54 17.77 -8.51
N LEU A 8 -5.66 16.88 -8.05
CA LEU A 8 -5.33 15.64 -8.76
C LEU A 8 -6.58 14.77 -8.99
N LEU A 9 -7.44 14.62 -7.98
CA LEU A 9 -8.66 13.84 -8.13
C LEU A 9 -9.59 14.42 -9.21
N ILE A 10 -9.69 15.75 -9.29
CA ILE A 10 -10.51 16.44 -10.31
C ILE A 10 -9.88 16.30 -11.69
N GLU A 11 -8.57 16.56 -11.81
CA GLU A 11 -7.82 16.52 -13.07
C GLU A 11 -7.89 15.15 -13.74
N PHE A 12 -7.80 14.08 -12.94
CA PHE A 12 -7.85 12.71 -13.43
C PHE A 12 -9.24 12.06 -13.32
N GLU A 13 -10.29 12.87 -13.16
CA GLU A 13 -11.70 12.46 -13.11
C GLU A 13 -12.02 11.34 -12.10
N ILE A 14 -11.31 11.31 -10.98
CA ILE A 14 -11.45 10.31 -9.94
C ILE A 14 -12.66 10.66 -9.07
N LYS A 15 -13.72 9.84 -9.20
CA LYS A 15 -14.96 10.06 -8.46
C LYS A 15 -14.75 9.89 -6.95
N PRO A 16 -15.36 10.75 -6.10
CA PRO A 16 -15.27 10.62 -4.64
C PRO A 16 -15.76 9.27 -4.08
N THR A 17 -16.60 8.56 -4.85
CA THR A 17 -17.09 7.21 -4.49
C THR A 17 -16.03 6.12 -4.64
N ALA A 18 -14.89 6.40 -5.28
CA ALA A 18 -13.78 5.46 -5.42
C ALA A 18 -12.93 5.41 -4.13
N VAL A 19 -13.58 5.21 -2.98
CA VAL A 19 -12.98 5.39 -1.64
C VAL A 19 -11.71 4.58 -1.45
N ILE A 20 -11.73 3.28 -1.81
CA ILE A 20 -10.57 2.39 -1.68
C ILE A 20 -9.38 2.89 -2.51
N PHE A 21 -9.64 3.34 -3.74
CA PHE A 21 -8.61 3.86 -4.61
C PHE A 21 -8.06 5.20 -4.11
N ILE A 22 -8.93 6.10 -3.64
CA ILE A 22 -8.53 7.37 -3.04
C ILE A 22 -7.66 7.14 -1.80
N ASP A 23 -7.98 6.16 -0.96
CA ASP A 23 -7.18 5.85 0.23
C ASP A 23 -5.81 5.24 -0.13
N LEU A 24 -5.76 4.40 -1.16
CA LEU A 24 -4.49 3.93 -1.72
C LEU A 24 -3.65 5.10 -2.27
N MET A 25 -4.28 6.02 -3.02
CA MET A 25 -3.60 7.23 -3.52
C MET A 25 -3.08 8.10 -2.39
N LYS A 26 -3.85 8.32 -1.32
CA LYS A 26 -3.37 9.09 -0.15
C LYS A 26 -2.17 8.42 0.51
N PHE A 27 -2.09 7.09 0.47
CA PHE A 27 -0.97 6.35 1.05
C PHE A 27 0.31 6.48 0.23
N HIS A 28 0.24 6.46 -1.09
CA HIS A 28 1.41 6.58 -1.95
C HIS A 28 1.80 8.05 -2.23
N LEU A 29 0.82 8.93 -2.36
CA LEU A 29 1.00 10.33 -2.73
C LEU A 29 1.04 11.24 -1.49
N LYS A 30 1.78 10.84 -0.46
CA LYS A 30 1.87 11.54 0.83
C LYS A 30 2.58 12.90 0.74
N THR A 31 3.47 13.08 -0.25
CA THR A 31 4.26 14.30 -0.41
C THR A 31 3.91 15.03 -1.70
N VAL A 32 4.22 16.33 -1.76
CA VAL A 32 4.05 17.15 -2.97
C VAL A 32 4.91 16.62 -4.11
N GLU A 33 6.11 16.14 -3.80
CA GLU A 33 7.03 15.53 -4.76
C GLU A 33 6.42 14.27 -5.39
N ARG A 34 5.83 13.37 -4.58
CA ARG A 34 5.14 12.17 -5.10
C ARG A 34 3.90 12.52 -5.90
N MET A 35 3.13 13.53 -5.48
CA MET A 35 1.99 14.05 -6.23
C MET A 35 2.40 14.60 -7.61
N ASN A 36 3.48 15.36 -7.67
CA ASN A 36 4.02 15.89 -8.93
C ASN A 36 4.60 14.78 -9.82
N GLU A 37 5.29 13.80 -9.24
CA GLU A 37 5.77 12.63 -9.96
C GLU A 37 4.61 11.87 -10.61
N PHE A 38 3.54 11.62 -9.86
CA PHE A 38 2.32 10.99 -10.35
C PHE A 38 1.72 11.77 -11.53
N ALA A 39 1.53 13.09 -11.38
CA ALA A 39 0.99 13.93 -12.45
C ALA A 39 1.84 13.89 -13.72
N ASN A 40 3.17 13.96 -13.58
CA ASN A 40 4.09 13.90 -14.73
C ASN A 40 4.07 12.54 -15.42
N ARG A 41 4.02 11.45 -14.65
CA ARG A 41 3.96 10.08 -15.20
C ARG A 41 2.62 9.77 -15.85
N MET A 42 1.53 10.36 -15.37
CA MET A 42 0.19 10.23 -15.96
C MET A 42 0.12 10.67 -17.42
N LEU A 43 1.00 11.57 -17.87
CA LEU A 43 1.07 11.99 -19.28
C LEU A 43 1.35 10.84 -20.26
N ASN A 44 1.88 9.71 -19.76
CA ASN A 44 2.24 8.54 -20.55
C ASN A 44 1.51 7.27 -20.08
N GLU A 45 0.45 7.41 -19.28
CA GLU A 45 -0.32 6.28 -18.74
C GLU A 45 -1.79 6.37 -19.12
N ASP A 46 -2.40 5.21 -19.37
CA ASP A 46 -3.80 5.14 -19.78
C ASP A 46 -4.77 5.30 -18.60
N SER A 47 -4.30 5.10 -17.36
CA SER A 47 -5.18 5.04 -16.19
C SER A 47 -4.46 5.42 -14.90
N PRO A 48 -5.08 6.30 -14.07
CA PRO A 48 -4.61 6.60 -12.71
C PRO A 48 -4.39 5.35 -11.86
N PHE A 49 -5.29 4.38 -11.98
CA PHE A 49 -5.20 3.13 -11.23
C PHE A 49 -3.97 2.31 -11.65
N SER A 50 -3.73 2.20 -12.96
CA SER A 50 -2.58 1.46 -13.48
C SER A 50 -1.25 2.08 -13.04
N LEU A 51 -1.16 3.42 -13.04
CA LEU A 51 0.03 4.13 -12.56
C LEU A 51 0.24 3.93 -11.05
N ILE A 52 -0.81 4.07 -10.23
CA ILE A 52 -0.70 3.82 -8.79
C ILE A 52 -0.25 2.40 -8.50
N VAL A 53 -0.75 1.39 -9.22
CA VAL A 53 -0.29 0.00 -9.05
C VAL A 53 1.19 -0.16 -9.43
N LYS A 54 1.67 0.52 -10.47
CA LYS A 54 3.11 0.52 -10.82
C LYS A 54 3.95 1.16 -9.71
N MET A 55 3.55 2.34 -9.23
CA MET A 55 4.22 3.02 -8.12
C MET A 55 4.21 2.20 -6.83
N TRP A 56 3.11 1.51 -6.53
CA TRP A 56 3.01 0.59 -5.40
C TRP A 56 4.04 -0.54 -5.50
N LYS A 57 4.21 -1.17 -6.67
CA LYS A 57 5.24 -2.20 -6.85
C LYS A 57 6.65 -1.65 -6.66
N GLU A 58 6.91 -0.44 -7.17
CA GLU A 58 8.20 0.25 -6.95
C GLU A 58 8.44 0.52 -5.45
N ASP A 59 7.42 0.93 -4.72
CA ASP A 59 7.48 1.11 -3.26
C ASP A 59 7.73 -0.23 -2.55
N VAL A 60 7.06 -1.30 -2.95
CA VAL A 60 7.29 -2.64 -2.39
C VAL A 60 8.74 -3.07 -2.65
N ASP A 61 9.25 -2.80 -3.85
CA ASP A 61 10.63 -3.13 -4.20
C ASP A 61 11.67 -2.32 -3.41
N ALA A 62 11.39 -1.05 -3.11
CA ALA A 62 12.31 -0.14 -2.45
C ALA A 62 12.22 -0.13 -0.91
N HIS A 63 11.05 -0.41 -0.34
CA HIS A 63 10.74 -0.07 1.05
C HIS A 63 10.17 -1.22 1.89
N SER A 64 9.76 -2.34 1.27
CA SER A 64 9.30 -3.53 2.00
C SER A 64 10.46 -4.20 2.77
N TYR A 65 10.11 -5.10 3.69
CA TYR A 65 11.09 -5.82 4.50
C TYR A 65 11.84 -6.86 3.67
N THR A 66 13.17 -6.80 3.72
CA THR A 66 14.06 -7.76 3.06
C THR A 66 14.34 -9.01 3.88
N ASP A 67 14.07 -8.96 5.18
CA ASP A 67 14.23 -10.08 6.08
C ASP A 67 13.10 -10.15 7.12
N LYS A 68 12.86 -11.36 7.61
CA LYS A 68 11.78 -11.68 8.56
C LYS A 68 12.01 -11.04 9.93
N ALA A 69 13.26 -10.97 10.39
CA ALA A 69 13.58 -10.56 11.75
C ALA A 69 13.19 -9.09 11.97
N ASP A 70 13.50 -8.22 11.01
CA ASP A 70 13.11 -6.82 11.03
C ASP A 70 11.58 -6.65 11.02
N PHE A 71 10.87 -7.43 10.21
CA PHE A 71 9.40 -7.42 10.20
C PHE A 71 8.82 -7.82 11.56
N VAL A 72 9.28 -8.93 12.13
CA VAL A 72 8.80 -9.44 13.43
C VAL A 72 9.05 -8.41 14.54
N TYR A 73 10.24 -7.81 14.55
CA TYR A 73 10.59 -6.78 15.52
C TYR A 73 9.66 -5.56 15.41
N ASP A 74 9.49 -5.02 14.21
CA ASP A 74 8.63 -3.84 13.98
C ASP A 74 7.14 -4.18 14.23
N TYR A 75 6.70 -5.41 13.95
CA TYR A 75 5.33 -5.86 14.18
C TYR A 75 4.94 -5.81 15.67
N TYR A 76 5.81 -6.30 16.56
CA TYR A 76 5.55 -6.23 18.01
C TYR A 76 5.58 -4.81 18.57
N ARG A 77 6.26 -3.89 17.88
CA ARG A 77 6.35 -2.48 18.27
C ARG A 77 5.18 -1.65 17.76
N ASP A 78 4.84 -1.81 16.49
CA ASP A 78 3.74 -1.14 15.81
C ASP A 78 3.22 -2.02 14.66
N LYS A 79 2.27 -2.90 14.99
CA LYS A 79 1.62 -3.85 14.06
C LYS A 79 1.12 -3.16 12.79
N LYS A 80 0.52 -1.97 12.93
CA LYS A 80 -0.05 -1.23 11.80
C LYS A 80 1.05 -0.74 10.87
N ALA A 81 2.06 -0.06 11.41
CA ALA A 81 3.18 0.44 10.61
C ALA A 81 3.97 -0.71 9.95
N ALA A 82 4.10 -1.85 10.65
CA ALA A 82 4.74 -3.04 10.09
C ALA A 82 3.96 -3.60 8.90
N PHE A 83 2.64 -3.70 8.98
CA PHE A 83 1.82 -4.09 7.84
C PHE A 83 1.89 -3.09 6.69
N GLU A 84 1.76 -1.80 6.99
CA GLU A 84 1.86 -0.74 5.98
C GLU A 84 3.21 -0.79 5.25
N ARG A 85 4.30 -1.12 5.96
CA ARG A 85 5.62 -1.26 5.34
C ARG A 85 5.79 -2.56 4.55
N LEU A 86 5.29 -3.69 5.05
CA LEU A 86 5.40 -4.98 4.35
C LEU A 86 4.64 -4.94 3.02
N PHE A 87 3.41 -4.44 3.06
CA PHE A 87 2.50 -4.47 1.91
C PHE A 87 2.47 -3.18 1.10
N GLN A 88 3.04 -2.09 1.62
CA GLN A 88 2.97 -0.76 1.01
C GLN A 88 1.54 -0.31 0.70
N GLU A 89 0.58 -0.67 1.55
CA GLU A 89 -0.82 -0.25 1.42
C GLU A 89 -1.41 0.12 2.78
N PRO A 90 -2.52 0.88 2.85
CA PRO A 90 -3.16 1.21 4.11
C PRO A 90 -3.57 -0.05 4.89
N ALA A 91 -3.04 -0.20 6.12
CA ALA A 91 -3.43 -1.23 7.06
C ALA A 91 -4.61 -0.74 7.93
N HIS A 92 -5.77 -0.63 7.30
CA HIS A 92 -7.00 -0.36 8.05
C HIS A 92 -7.29 -1.51 9.02
N ASP A 93 -7.92 -1.19 10.15
CA ASP A 93 -8.26 -2.18 11.19
C ASP A 93 -9.00 -3.39 10.60
N TRP A 94 -9.99 -3.15 9.73
CA TRP A 94 -10.74 -4.22 9.07
C TRP A 94 -9.88 -5.16 8.19
N LYS A 95 -8.73 -4.71 7.68
CA LYS A 95 -7.78 -5.59 6.96
C LYS A 95 -6.96 -6.40 7.96
N MET A 96 -6.53 -5.79 9.06
CA MET A 96 -5.76 -6.47 10.11
C MET A 96 -6.59 -7.54 10.80
N ASP A 97 -7.88 -7.26 11.03
CA ASP A 97 -8.83 -8.16 11.67
C ASP A 97 -9.16 -9.41 10.83
N ARG A 98 -8.69 -9.49 9.58
CA ARG A 98 -8.88 -10.67 8.73
C ARG A 98 -7.88 -11.78 8.99
N TYR A 99 -6.78 -11.48 9.67
CA TYR A 99 -5.78 -12.49 10.00
C TYR A 99 -6.31 -13.38 11.13
N GLU A 100 -6.35 -14.69 10.91
CA GLU A 100 -6.73 -15.66 11.97
C GLU A 100 -5.58 -15.88 12.96
N THR A 101 -4.37 -15.46 12.58
CA THR A 101 -3.16 -15.53 13.40
C THR A 101 -2.64 -14.14 13.76
N ASP A 102 -2.05 -14.03 14.96
CA ASP A 102 -1.26 -12.88 15.39
C ASP A 102 0.26 -13.16 15.35
N ASP A 103 0.68 -14.32 14.84
CA ASP A 103 2.09 -14.70 14.71
C ASP A 103 2.73 -14.01 13.50
N PRO A 104 3.64 -13.03 13.70
CA PRO A 104 4.30 -12.32 12.61
C PRO A 104 5.21 -13.23 11.76
N GLU A 105 5.78 -14.31 12.32
CA GLU A 105 6.60 -15.21 11.52
C GLU A 105 5.75 -15.93 10.47
N ARG A 106 4.59 -16.45 10.89
CA ARG A 106 3.61 -17.09 10.00
C ARG A 106 3.12 -16.13 8.93
N ILE A 107 2.79 -14.90 9.31
CA ILE A 107 2.33 -13.85 8.37
C ILE A 107 3.38 -13.57 7.30
N TYR A 108 4.64 -13.41 7.70
CA TYR A 108 5.74 -13.11 6.77
C TYR A 108 6.01 -14.29 5.83
N ASP A 109 6.00 -15.52 6.36
CA ASP A 109 6.18 -16.72 5.53
C ASP A 109 5.06 -16.86 4.49
N THR A 110 3.80 -16.65 4.90
CA THR A 110 2.66 -16.66 3.97
C THR A 110 2.81 -15.57 2.91
N TYR A 111 3.29 -14.37 3.26
CA TYR A 111 3.57 -13.32 2.29
C TYR A 111 4.61 -13.76 1.24
N LEU A 112 5.70 -14.41 1.66
CA LEU A 112 6.69 -14.95 0.73
C LEU A 112 6.12 -16.06 -0.18
N GLU A 113 5.25 -16.91 0.37
CA GLU A 113 4.59 -18.00 -0.37
C GLU A 113 3.62 -17.48 -1.44
N GLN A 114 2.83 -16.44 -1.14
CA GLN A 114 1.90 -15.83 -2.09
C GLN A 114 2.63 -14.95 -3.12
N GLY A 115 3.76 -14.35 -2.71
CA GLY A 115 4.65 -13.58 -3.55
C GLY A 115 4.72 -12.10 -3.16
N LYS A 116 5.81 -11.47 -3.58
CA LYS A 116 6.17 -10.10 -3.18
C LYS A 116 5.08 -9.05 -3.43
N TYR A 117 4.24 -9.25 -4.45
CA TYR A 117 3.15 -8.33 -4.82
C TYR A 117 1.78 -8.85 -4.38
N SER A 118 1.70 -9.61 -3.29
CA SER A 118 0.42 -9.99 -2.71
C SER A 118 -0.12 -8.89 -1.81
N HIS A 119 -1.44 -8.69 -1.85
CA HIS A 119 -2.10 -7.70 -1.00
C HIS A 119 -2.29 -8.23 0.42
N MET A 120 -2.44 -7.32 1.38
CA MET A 120 -2.60 -7.70 2.79
C MET A 120 -3.81 -8.62 3.02
N THR A 121 -4.92 -8.38 2.30
CA THR A 121 -6.11 -9.21 2.40
C THR A 121 -6.01 -10.56 1.69
N GLU A 122 -5.08 -10.69 0.75
CA GLU A 122 -4.79 -11.97 0.07
C GLU A 122 -3.97 -12.86 1.01
N VAL A 123 -2.91 -12.31 1.62
CA VAL A 123 -2.11 -13.03 2.61
C VAL A 123 -2.95 -13.45 3.82
N ALA A 124 -3.87 -12.58 4.28
CA ALA A 124 -4.78 -12.91 5.38
C ALA A 124 -5.65 -14.16 5.14
N MET A 125 -5.92 -14.54 3.88
CA MET A 125 -6.71 -15.74 3.58
C MET A 125 -5.96 -17.04 3.86
N PHE A 126 -4.63 -16.98 4.01
CA PHE A 126 -3.76 -18.14 4.13
C PHE A 126 -2.91 -18.13 5.40
N ALA A 127 -2.82 -16.99 6.09
CA ALA A 127 -1.98 -16.79 7.26
C ALA A 127 -2.61 -17.31 8.55
#